data_AF-A0A967WB46-F1
#
_entry.id   AF-A0A967WB46-F1
#
_cell.length_a   1.000
_cell.length_b   1.000
_cell.length_c   1.000
_cell.angle_alpha   90.00
_cell.angle_beta   90.00
_cell.angle_gamma   90.00
#
_symmetry.space_group_name_H-M   'P 1'
#
loop_
_entity.id
_entity.type
_entity.pdbx_description
1 polymer ?
#
loop_
_entity_poly.entity_id
_entity_poly.type
_entity_poly.pdbx_seq_one_letter_code
_entity_poly.pdbx_strand_id
1 'polypeptide(L)'
;AMLAWSVLALLAVTLFKGVLSFLQGRWLEIGSQGVAYDLRNAIHHKLSALSFSYHDRAQTGQLLSRAIQDVERIRFLTGRATLRLAEA
;
A
#
# COMPACT_ATOMS: atom_id res chain seq x y z
N ALA A 1 6.02 24.82 -39.41
CA ALA A 1 6.40 23.39 -39.38
C ALA A 1 7.04 22.99 -38.04
N MET A 2 8.14 23.63 -37.61
CA MET A 2 8.86 23.26 -36.37
C MET A 2 7.97 23.31 -35.11
N LEU A 3 7.15 24.34 -34.95
CA LEU A 3 6.23 24.47 -33.80
C LEU A 3 5.23 23.32 -33.70
N ALA A 4 4.69 22.85 -34.82
CA ALA A 4 3.72 21.75 -34.84
C ALA A 4 4.36 20.43 -34.37
N TRP A 5 5.59 20.14 -34.83
CA TRP A 5 6.37 18.99 -34.37
C TRP A 5 6.69 19.07 -32.88
N SER A 6 7.07 20.26 -32.37
CA SER A 6 7.32 20.46 -30.95
C SER A 6 6.09 20.21 -30.08
N VAL A 7 4.91 20.70 -30.49
CA VAL A 7 3.65 20.46 -29.77
C VAL A 7 3.30 18.96 -29.74
N LEU A 8 3.46 18.28 -30.88
CA LEU A 8 3.16 16.86 -31.00
C LEU A 8 4.12 16.01 -30.14
N ALA A 9 5.40 16.37 -30.10
CA ALA A 9 6.38 15.75 -29.21
C ALA A 9 6.05 15.96 -27.72
N LEU A 10 5.68 17.18 -27.32
CA LEU A 10 5.27 17.48 -25.94
C LEU A 10 4.03 16.69 -25.52
N LEU A 11 3.03 16.59 -26.40
CA LEU A 11 1.84 15.78 -26.15
C LEU A 11 2.21 14.30 -25.96
N ALA A 12 3.06 13.74 -26.81
CA ALA A 12 3.51 12.36 -26.70
C ALA A 12 4.26 12.09 -25.39
N VAL A 13 5.18 12.97 -25.01
CA VAL A 13 5.95 12.86 -23.76
C VAL A 13 5.03 12.98 -22.53
N THR A 14 4.08 13.91 -22.56
CA THR A 14 3.14 14.12 -21.44
C THR A 14 2.22 12.91 -21.26
N LEU A 15 1.71 12.37 -22.37
CA LEU A 15 0.89 11.16 -22.35
C LEU A 15 1.69 9.97 -21.82
N PHE A 16 2.93 9.79 -22.31
CA PHE A 16 3.81 8.72 -21.86
C PHE A 16 4.13 8.83 -20.36
N LYS A 17 4.43 10.04 -19.88
CA LYS A 17 4.61 10.31 -18.45
C LYS A 17 3.36 9.92 -17.65
N GLY A 18 2.17 10.30 -18.12
CA GLY A 18 0.90 9.96 -17.46
C GLY A 18 0.68 8.45 -17.34
N VAL A 19 1.00 7.69 -18.39
CA VAL A 19 0.92 6.21 -18.38
C VAL A 19 1.90 5.62 -17.37
N LEU A 20 3.15 6.08 -17.35
CA LEU A 20 4.15 5.61 -16.38
C LEU A 20 3.73 5.91 -14.94
N SER A 21 3.26 7.13 -14.65
CA SER A 21 2.76 7.50 -13.32
C SER A 21 1.58 6.63 -12.88
N PHE A 22 0.66 6.30 -13.80
CA PHE A 22 -0.45 5.39 -13.50
C PHE A 22 0.05 3.97 -13.17
N LEU A 23 0.96 3.43 -13.97
CA LEU A 23 1.53 2.09 -13.73
C LEU A 23 2.28 2.02 -12.41
N GLN A 24 3.08 3.04 -12.11
CA GLN A 24 3.80 3.16 -10.84
C GLN A 24 2.84 3.15 -9.65
N GLY A 25 1.78 3.98 -9.69
CA GLY A 25 0.75 4.01 -8.66
C GLY A 25 0.04 2.66 -8.51
N ARG A 26 -0.28 2.00 -9.62
CA ARG A 26 -0.94 0.69 -9.63
C ARG A 26 -0.07 -0.40 -8.99
N TRP A 27 1.21 -0.46 -9.33
CA TRP A 27 2.12 -1.48 -8.82
C TRP A 27 2.35 -1.33 -7.32
N LEU A 28 2.48 -0.09 -6.87
CA LEU A 28 2.68 0.18 -5.45
C LEU A 28 1.44 -0.09 -4.62
N GLU A 29 0.24 0.20 -5.14
CA GLU A 29 -1.00 -0.21 -4.49
C GLU A 29 -1.04 -1.74 -4.33
N ILE A 30 -0.73 -2.50 -5.39
CA ILE A 30 -0.64 -3.97 -5.32
C ILE A 30 0.36 -4.42 -4.24
N GLY A 31 1.57 -3.85 -4.25
CA GLY A 31 2.62 -4.19 -3.28
C GLY A 31 2.22 -3.90 -1.84
N SER A 32 1.67 -2.70 -1.58
CA SER A 32 1.22 -2.31 -0.24
C SER A 32 0.08 -3.17 0.29
N GLN A 33 -0.87 -3.55 -0.56
CA GLN A 33 -1.94 -4.48 -0.19
C GLN A 33 -1.40 -5.88 0.08
N GLY A 34 -0.42 -6.35 -0.70
CA GLY A 34 0.25 -7.63 -0.47
C GLY A 34 0.93 -7.69 0.90
N VAL A 35 1.74 -6.67 1.22
CA VAL A 35 2.38 -6.55 2.54
C VAL A 35 1.34 -6.51 3.67
N ALA A 36 0.25 -5.76 3.48
CA ALA A 36 -0.83 -5.70 4.46
C ALA A 36 -1.53 -7.05 4.63
N TYR A 37 -1.77 -7.78 3.54
CA TYR A 37 -2.37 -9.10 3.56
C TYR A 37 -1.52 -10.10 4.35
N ASP A 38 -0.22 -10.15 4.06
CA ASP A 38 0.72 -11.05 4.76
C ASP A 38 0.77 -10.75 6.26
N LEU A 39 0.79 -9.45 6.62
CA LEU A 39 0.82 -9.04 8.02
C LEU A 39 -0.47 -9.40 8.75
N ARG A 40 -1.65 -9.20 8.14
CA ARG A 40 -2.94 -9.63 8.70
C ARG A 40 -2.93 -11.14 8.92
N ASN A 41 -2.47 -11.92 7.94
CA ASN A 41 -2.45 -13.37 8.04
C ASN A 41 -1.50 -13.85 9.15
N ALA A 42 -0.32 -13.25 9.27
CA ALA A 42 0.64 -13.57 10.33
C ALA A 42 0.07 -13.25 11.73
N ILE A 43 -0.62 -12.12 11.89
CA ILE A 43 -1.28 -11.73 13.13
C ILE A 43 -2.39 -12.73 13.48
N HIS A 44 -3.27 -13.05 12.52
CA HIS A 44 -4.33 -14.03 12.72
C HIS A 44 -3.79 -15.40 13.14
N HIS A 45 -2.74 -15.88 12.46
CA HIS A 45 -2.10 -17.16 12.77
C HIS A 45 -1.47 -17.19 14.16
N LYS A 46 -0.85 -16.08 14.59
CA LYS A 46 -0.31 -15.97 15.95
C LYS A 46 -1.42 -15.94 16.99
N LEU A 47 -2.47 -15.16 16.78
CA LEU A 47 -3.58 -15.07 17.72
C LEU A 47 -4.29 -16.42 17.89
N SER A 48 -4.57 -17.14 16.81
CA SER A 48 -5.24 -18.45 16.89
C SER A 48 -4.40 -19.52 17.59
N ALA A 49 -3.06 -19.39 17.58
CA ALA A 49 -2.15 -20.32 18.26
C ALA A 49 -1.97 -20.05 19.76
N LEU A 50 -2.56 -18.97 20.31
CA LEU A 50 -2.44 -18.65 21.74
C LEU A 50 -3.34 -19.54 22.62
N SER A 51 -2.93 -19.74 23.87
CA SER A 51 -3.65 -20.61 24.81
C SER A 51 -5.03 -20.09 25.18
N PHE A 52 -5.92 -20.98 25.61
CA PHE A 52 -7.28 -20.64 26.03
C PHE A 52 -7.29 -19.64 27.20
N SER A 53 -6.35 -19.78 28.15
CA SER A 53 -6.19 -18.84 29.27
C SER A 53 -5.82 -17.42 28.82
N TYR A 54 -5.17 -17.26 27.66
CA TYR A 54 -4.87 -15.94 27.11
C TYR A 54 -6.11 -15.33 26.46
N HIS A 55 -6.90 -16.15 25.78
CA HIS A 55 -8.18 -15.73 25.18
C HIS A 55 -9.23 -15.36 26.23
N ASP A 56 -9.16 -15.96 27.43
CA ASP A 56 -10.07 -15.72 28.55
C ASP A 56 -9.73 -14.44 29.34
N ARG A 57 -8.44 -14.04 29.34
CA ARG A 57 -7.96 -12.82 30.04
C ARG A 57 -7.83 -11.60 29.13
N ALA A 58 -7.59 -11.80 27.84
CA ALA A 58 -7.45 -10.72 26.88
C ALA A 58 -8.68 -10.63 25.97
N GLN A 59 -9.23 -9.43 25.79
CA GLN A 59 -10.20 -9.18 24.72
C GLN A 59 -9.49 -9.31 23.36
N THR A 60 -9.36 -10.55 22.89
CA THR A 60 -8.68 -10.94 21.65
C THR A 60 -9.20 -10.14 20.46
N GLY A 61 -10.49 -9.78 20.44
CA GLY A 61 -11.07 -8.88 19.44
C GLY A 61 -10.54 -7.44 19.47
N GLN A 62 -10.27 -6.86 20.66
CA GLN A 62 -9.67 -5.53 20.75
C GLN A 62 -8.19 -5.53 20.35
N LEU A 63 -7.45 -6.59 20.68
CA LEU A 63 -6.07 -6.77 20.24
C LEU A 63 -5.99 -6.91 18.72
N LEU A 64 -6.85 -7.76 18.15
CA LEU A 64 -6.95 -7.93 16.71
C LEU A 64 -7.31 -6.60 16.01
N SER A 65 -8.32 -5.88 16.52
CA SER A 65 -8.72 -4.59 15.94
C SER A 65 -7.58 -3.57 15.93
N ARG A 66 -6.85 -3.44 17.04
CA ARG A 66 -5.66 -2.58 17.13
C ARG A 66 -4.57 -3.02 16.15
N ALA A 67 -4.27 -4.31 16.09
CA ALA A 67 -3.26 -4.85 15.20
C ALA A 67 -3.63 -4.61 13.72
N ILE A 68 -4.90 -4.79 13.34
CA ILE A 68 -5.43 -4.49 12.01
C ILE A 68 -5.29 -2.98 11.69
N GLN A 69 -5.59 -2.10 12.65
CA GLN A 69 -5.39 -0.66 12.49
C GLN A 69 -3.92 -0.30 12.27
N ASP A 70 -3.00 -0.96 12.98
CA ASP A 70 -1.57 -0.75 12.79
C ASP A 70 -1.09 -1.28 11.43
N VAL A 71 -1.59 -2.43 10.97
CA VAL A 71 -1.34 -2.92 9.60
C VAL A 71 -1.80 -1.91 8.56
N GLU A 72 -2.95 -1.27 8.79
CA GLU A 72 -3.48 -0.28 7.88
C GLU A 72 -2.60 0.98 7.79
N ARG A 73 -2.03 1.41 8.92
CA ARG A 73 -1.03 2.49 8.93
C ARG A 73 0.23 2.11 8.17
N ILE A 74 0.71 0.87 8.33
CA ILE A 74 1.87 0.34 7.59
C ILE A 74 1.56 0.28 6.09
N ARG A 75 0.36 -0.18 5.70
CA ARG A 75 -0.09 -0.18 4.30
C ARG A 75 -0.01 1.21 3.69
N PHE A 76 -0.54 2.21 4.39
CA PHE A 76 -0.51 3.59 3.91
C PHE A 76 0.93 4.12 3.76
N LEU A 77 1.80 3.78 4.70
CA LEU A 77 3.21 4.16 4.67
C LEU A 77 3.93 3.53 3.48
N THR A 78 3.80 2.21 3.31
CA THR A 78 4.44 1.44 2.23
C THR A 78 3.86 1.78 0.85
N GLY A 79 2.61 2.20 0.79
CA GLY A 79 1.92 2.64 -0.42
C GLY A 79 2.10 4.13 -0.71
N ARG A 80 1.15 4.96 -0.27
CA ARG A 80 1.08 6.36 -0.71
C ARG A 80 2.20 7.24 -0.16
N ALA A 81 2.75 6.93 1.02
CA ALA A 81 3.80 7.77 1.59
C ALA A 81 5.15 7.58 0.88
N THR A 82 5.49 6.36 0.46
CA THR A 82 6.71 6.11 -0.34
C THR A 82 6.67 6.80 -1.70
N LEU A 83 5.50 6.88 -2.37
CA LEU A 83 5.36 7.71 -3.60
C LEU A 83 5.64 9.18 -3.33
N ARG A 84 5.01 9.74 -2.30
CA ARG A 84 5.18 11.17 -1.97
C ARG A 84 6.61 11.51 -1.61
N LEU A 85 7.33 10.61 -0.95
CA LEU A 85 8.75 10.81 -0.64
C LEU A 85 9.65 10.67 -1.87
N ALA A 86 9.27 9.85 -2.85
CA ALA A 86 10.03 9.71 -4.10
C ALA A 86 9.80 10.87 -5.08
N GLU A 87 8.66 11.57 -4.95
CA GLU A 87 8.30 12.73 -5.77
C GLU A 87 8.72 14.08 -5.16
N ALA A 88 9.23 14.08 -3.91
CA ALA A 88 9.71 15.26 -3.17
C ALA A 88 11.23 15.45 -3.32
#